data_AF-A0AA38HZV5-F1
#
_entry.id   AF-A0AA38HZV5-F1
#
_cell.length_a   1.000
_cell.length_b   1.000
_cell.length_c   1.000
_cell.angle_alpha   90.00
_cell.angle_beta   90.00
_cell.angle_gamma   90.00
#
_symmetry.space_group_name_H-M   'P 1'
#
loop_
_entity.id
_entity.type
_entity.pdbx_description
1 polymer ?
#
loop_
_entity_poly.entity_id
_entity_poly.type
_entity_poly.pdbx_seq_one_letter_code
_entity_poly.pdbx_strand_id
1 'polypeptide(L)'
;MVTPRTNSPDNSYTREHPERFSTAGPAGPLGYAADTQADLLLDLDLQDPSDARCRTCGISPCMSLCTECFKKGNHQRHDFNMFLSQAGGACDCGDTSVMKETGFCDRHGPDKCANKGKAPRDLMCVAEAMMPRIIFRFILHLRENCHIKGPIQDADSYITMLVDFNNMGALMRRVMTSALTNPQIYRDLNDVPDVNPNSDYDYNMYVSESKKIYEKAMESIANPEPLEEYKDCPSLHKNLVHKTLLEELVFWTVFFEFPEKVVCLLLNMLPDPDYKEALMRAIVLHYSRISMMLERTNDPENVSNRVVHASVQLFSNESLALRMTEQLNLLHVMVVSLRYMMSKILVMSSLHDPGHNFHLVVDCSKRVMTEHCYWPLVSDLNNVLSHRPVALKFMSDDHLIKMWFGFLAMFQGMNVNQRETKEHIKYEPNTYFAAFSAELEASAYPMWALVSHLTDAETAPLTRKVLTACLKQLKTWLEAINFASLNMVSLIEI
;
A
#
# COMPACT_ATOMS: atom_id res chain seq x y z
N MET A 1 -26.78 83.11 10.50
CA MET A 1 -26.04 82.69 11.70
C MET A 1 -26.49 81.27 12.07
N VAL A 2 -25.53 80.34 12.07
CA VAL A 2 -25.36 79.24 13.03
C VAL A 2 -26.56 78.30 13.28
N THR A 3 -26.45 77.13 12.65
CA THR A 3 -26.94 75.78 13.01
C THR A 3 -26.67 75.36 14.48
N PRO A 4 -27.03 74.15 14.96
CA PRO A 4 -28.19 73.26 14.72
C PRO A 4 -28.72 72.60 16.03
N ARG A 5 -29.82 71.84 15.98
CA ARG A 5 -29.85 70.37 16.21
C ARG A 5 -31.28 69.84 16.20
N THR A 6 -31.41 68.74 15.49
CA THR A 6 -32.61 68.07 15.01
C THR A 6 -33.06 66.95 15.94
N ASN A 7 -34.37 66.73 15.91
CA ASN A 7 -35.12 65.66 16.54
C ASN A 7 -34.77 64.25 16.03
N SER A 8 -35.02 63.26 16.88
CA SER A 8 -35.34 61.87 16.52
C SER A 8 -36.62 61.80 15.66
N PRO A 9 -36.90 60.68 14.96
CA PRO A 9 -37.87 59.75 15.55
C PRO A 9 -37.68 58.24 15.24
N ASP A 10 -38.37 57.46 16.07
CA ASP A 10 -38.85 56.07 16.05
C ASP A 10 -38.54 55.05 14.92
N ASN A 11 -37.98 53.93 15.38
CA ASN A 11 -38.41 52.52 15.27
C ASN A 11 -39.09 51.97 13.98
N SER A 12 -38.44 50.98 13.36
CA SER A 12 -39.05 49.64 13.15
C SER A 12 -38.03 48.56 12.73
N TYR A 13 -37.95 47.51 13.55
CA TYR A 13 -37.69 46.09 13.29
C TYR A 13 -36.46 45.62 12.43
N THR A 14 -35.39 45.29 13.17
CA THR A 14 -34.67 44.00 13.21
C THR A 14 -34.33 43.25 11.91
N ARG A 15 -33.05 43.27 11.55
CA ARG A 15 -32.31 42.16 10.94
C ARG A 15 -30.84 42.23 11.41
N GLU A 16 -30.52 41.52 12.49
CA GLU A 16 -29.13 41.26 12.86
C GLU A 16 -28.72 39.89 12.31
N HIS A 17 -27.64 39.90 11.53
CA HIS A 17 -26.87 38.73 11.15
C HIS A 17 -26.13 38.20 12.39
N PRO A 18 -26.20 36.90 12.73
CA PRO A 18 -25.20 36.31 13.60
C PRO A 18 -23.97 35.93 12.78
N GLU A 19 -22.84 36.48 13.18
CA GLU A 19 -21.49 36.07 12.78
C GLU A 19 -21.32 34.56 12.98
N ARG A 20 -21.01 33.83 11.91
CA ARG A 20 -20.61 32.42 11.99
C ARG A 20 -19.15 32.35 12.41
N PHE A 21 -18.91 32.00 13.68
CA PHE A 21 -17.64 31.40 14.10
C PHE A 21 -17.50 30.02 13.42
N SER A 22 -16.46 29.88 12.59
CA SER A 22 -16.04 28.61 12.02
C SER A 22 -15.30 27.80 13.08
N THR A 23 -15.92 26.73 13.58
CA THR A 23 -15.23 25.69 14.35
C THR A 23 -15.05 24.47 13.45
N ALA A 24 -13.85 24.33 12.89
CA ALA A 24 -13.40 23.09 12.26
C ALA A 24 -13.14 22.05 13.36
N GLY A 25 -13.96 21.00 13.39
CA GLY A 25 -13.69 19.75 14.11
C GLY A 25 -13.19 18.69 13.13
N PRO A 26 -12.30 17.77 13.54
CA PRO A 26 -11.75 16.77 12.64
C PRO A 26 -12.76 15.65 12.38
N ALA A 27 -12.83 15.22 11.12
CA ALA A 27 -13.64 14.11 10.65
C ALA A 27 -13.12 12.78 11.24
N GLY A 28 -14.00 12.02 11.87
CA GLY A 28 -13.77 10.61 12.18
C GLY A 28 -14.35 9.71 11.09
N PRO A 29 -13.86 8.46 10.92
CA PRO A 29 -14.47 7.51 10.00
C PRO A 29 -15.48 6.64 10.76
N LEU A 30 -16.77 6.80 10.44
CA LEU A 30 -17.81 5.77 10.60
C LEU A 30 -18.11 5.30 9.17
N GLY A 31 -18.15 4.02 8.83
CA GLY A 31 -18.91 2.97 9.48
C GLY A 31 -19.89 2.44 8.43
N TYR A 32 -19.94 1.13 8.25
CA TYR A 32 -20.90 0.45 7.38
C TYR A 32 -22.34 0.91 7.69
N ALA A 33 -23.04 1.42 6.68
CA ALA A 33 -24.50 1.49 6.67
C ALA A 33 -25.00 1.12 5.28
N ALA A 34 -25.78 0.06 5.23
CA ALA A 34 -26.76 -0.16 4.17
C ALA A 34 -27.82 0.95 4.30
N ASP A 35 -28.05 1.73 3.25
CA ASP A 35 -29.37 1.95 2.67
C ASP A 35 -29.35 3.01 1.56
N THR A 36 -30.30 2.83 0.67
CA THR A 36 -30.67 3.66 -0.47
C THR A 36 -30.74 5.16 -0.18
N GLN A 37 -30.09 5.97 -1.00
CA GLN A 37 -30.45 7.38 -1.15
C GLN A 37 -30.15 7.88 -2.57
N ALA A 38 -31.15 7.74 -3.43
CA ALA A 38 -31.38 8.69 -4.50
C ALA A 38 -31.82 10.03 -3.85
N ASP A 39 -31.54 11.13 -4.53
CA ASP A 39 -31.92 12.51 -4.20
C ASP A 39 -31.04 13.25 -3.18
N LEU A 40 -29.86 13.63 -3.64
CA LEU A 40 -29.13 14.85 -3.24
C LEU A 40 -28.20 15.26 -4.40
N LEU A 41 -28.80 15.63 -5.52
CA LEU A 41 -28.13 16.34 -6.62
C LEU A 41 -28.78 17.70 -6.74
N LEU A 42 -28.07 18.74 -6.29
CA LEU A 42 -28.02 20.11 -6.83
C LEU A 42 -27.10 20.92 -5.90
N ASP A 43 -26.10 21.58 -6.50
CA ASP A 43 -25.19 22.59 -5.93
C ASP A 43 -23.78 22.17 -5.45
N LEU A 44 -23.12 21.28 -6.21
CA LEU A 44 -21.65 21.32 -6.36
C LEU A 44 -21.33 21.16 -7.85
N ASP A 45 -20.41 21.97 -8.38
CA ASP A 45 -19.91 21.90 -9.75
C ASP A 45 -19.68 20.44 -10.17
N LEU A 46 -20.45 19.99 -11.18
CA LEU A 46 -20.44 18.63 -11.72
C LEU A 46 -19.08 18.31 -12.35
N GLN A 47 -18.13 17.84 -11.54
CA GLN A 47 -17.01 17.05 -12.06
C GLN A 47 -17.57 15.67 -12.42
N ASP A 48 -17.56 15.34 -13.72
CA ASP A 48 -17.92 14.01 -14.20
C ASP A 48 -17.09 12.94 -13.46
N PRO A 49 -17.69 11.83 -12.98
CA PRO A 49 -16.93 10.76 -12.36
C PRO A 49 -15.85 10.25 -13.30
N SER A 50 -14.63 10.05 -12.78
CA SER A 50 -13.48 9.57 -13.56
C SER A 50 -13.41 8.05 -13.63
N ASP A 51 -13.92 7.37 -12.61
CA ASP A 51 -13.77 5.93 -12.43
C ASP A 51 -15.03 5.28 -11.83
N ALA A 52 -15.15 3.97 -12.04
CA ALA A 52 -16.26 3.16 -11.59
C ALA A 52 -15.79 1.80 -11.07
N ARG A 53 -16.45 1.31 -10.01
CA ARG A 53 -16.25 -0.03 -9.46
C ARG A 53 -17.54 -0.82 -9.61
N CYS A 54 -17.54 -1.80 -10.51
CA CYS A 54 -18.68 -2.69 -10.72
C CYS A 54 -18.56 -3.93 -9.84
N ARG A 55 -19.33 -4.00 -8.75
CA ARG A 55 -19.32 -5.13 -7.80
C ARG A 55 -19.82 -6.43 -8.44
N THR A 56 -20.68 -6.33 -9.45
CA THR A 56 -21.17 -7.51 -10.20
C THR A 56 -20.09 -8.13 -11.10
N CYS A 57 -19.26 -7.30 -11.75
CA CYS A 57 -18.21 -7.75 -12.66
C CYS A 57 -16.87 -8.01 -11.97
N GLY A 58 -16.60 -7.37 -10.84
CA GLY A 58 -15.36 -7.52 -10.08
C GLY A 58 -15.20 -8.91 -9.50
N ILE A 59 -13.98 -9.44 -9.61
CA ILE A 59 -13.52 -10.60 -8.83
C ILE A 59 -12.88 -10.10 -7.54
N SER A 60 -12.03 -9.06 -7.64
CA SER A 60 -11.48 -8.33 -6.49
C SER A 60 -12.38 -7.14 -6.11
N PRO A 61 -12.61 -6.88 -4.81
CA PRO A 61 -13.34 -5.70 -4.34
C PRO A 61 -12.63 -4.38 -4.65
N CYS A 62 -11.37 -4.43 -5.06
CA CYS A 62 -10.56 -3.26 -5.35
C CYS A 62 -10.57 -2.85 -6.83
N MET A 63 -11.18 -3.66 -7.70
CA MET A 63 -11.24 -3.43 -9.14
C MET A 63 -11.79 -2.04 -9.49
N SER A 64 -11.17 -1.39 -10.48
CA SER A 64 -11.53 -0.06 -11.00
C SER A 64 -11.54 0.01 -12.52
N LEU A 65 -12.55 0.65 -13.07
CA LEU A 65 -12.71 0.93 -14.51
C LEU A 65 -12.70 2.42 -14.76
N CYS A 66 -11.94 2.89 -15.74
CA CYS A 66 -12.05 4.27 -16.20
C CYS A 66 -13.43 4.50 -16.85
N THR A 67 -13.91 5.75 -16.83
CA THR A 67 -15.23 6.12 -17.37
C THR A 67 -15.46 5.68 -18.81
N GLU A 68 -14.43 5.70 -19.66
CA GLU A 68 -14.58 5.24 -21.04
C GLU A 68 -14.82 3.72 -21.11
N CYS A 69 -14.07 2.92 -20.33
CA CYS A 69 -14.25 1.47 -20.30
C CYS A 69 -15.58 1.08 -19.67
N PHE A 70 -16.00 1.76 -18.60
CA PHE A 70 -17.29 1.51 -17.98
C PHE A 70 -18.47 1.84 -18.94
N LYS A 71 -18.42 2.96 -19.66
CA LYS A 71 -19.47 3.33 -20.62
C LYS A 71 -19.54 2.39 -21.83
N LYS A 72 -18.40 1.83 -22.25
CA LYS A 72 -18.30 0.92 -23.41
C LYS A 72 -18.39 -0.56 -23.04
N GLY A 73 -18.35 -0.90 -21.75
CA GLY A 73 -18.55 -2.25 -21.23
C GLY A 73 -20.02 -2.56 -20.96
N ASN A 74 -20.34 -3.82 -20.73
CA ASN A 74 -21.69 -4.23 -20.36
C ASN A 74 -21.88 -4.18 -18.84
N HIS A 75 -22.28 -3.00 -18.34
CA HIS A 75 -22.55 -2.76 -16.91
C HIS A 75 -23.99 -2.32 -16.63
N GLN A 76 -24.90 -2.48 -17.60
CA GLN A 76 -26.29 -2.09 -17.44
C GLN A 76 -26.96 -2.97 -16.38
N ARG A 77 -27.64 -2.34 -15.41
CA ARG A 77 -28.33 -3.02 -14.29
C ARG A 77 -27.41 -3.82 -13.36
N HIS A 78 -26.11 -3.54 -13.36
CA HIS A 78 -25.19 -4.09 -12.37
C HIS A 78 -25.18 -3.24 -11.10
N ASP A 79 -24.71 -3.83 -10.00
CA ASP A 79 -24.34 -3.08 -8.80
C ASP A 79 -22.96 -2.46 -9.02
N PHE A 80 -22.89 -1.13 -8.96
CA PHE A 80 -21.66 -0.38 -9.11
C PHE A 80 -21.69 0.91 -8.30
N ASN A 81 -20.50 1.44 -8.04
CA ASN A 81 -20.31 2.79 -7.52
C ASN A 81 -19.42 3.59 -8.48
N MET A 82 -19.73 4.85 -8.71
CA MET A 82 -18.87 5.78 -9.47
C MET A 82 -18.23 6.75 -8.51
N PHE A 83 -16.95 7.06 -8.72
CA PHE A 83 -16.18 7.91 -7.83
C PHE A 83 -15.18 8.77 -8.60
N LEU A 84 -14.75 9.86 -7.98
CA LEU A 84 -13.66 10.69 -8.45
C LEU A 84 -12.36 10.11 -7.91
N SER A 85 -11.47 9.65 -8.80
CA SER A 85 -10.14 9.21 -8.41
C SER A 85 -9.25 10.43 -8.20
N GLN A 86 -8.89 10.67 -6.94
CA GLN A 86 -8.02 11.79 -6.55
C GLN A 86 -6.53 11.49 -6.80
N ALA A 87 -6.14 10.23 -7.04
CA ALA A 87 -4.74 9.81 -7.08
C ALA A 87 -4.28 9.19 -8.41
N GLY A 88 -5.15 9.09 -9.42
CA GLY A 88 -4.87 8.43 -10.71
C GLY A 88 -4.62 6.92 -10.57
N GLY A 89 -5.25 6.07 -11.39
CA GLY A 89 -5.14 4.60 -11.26
C GLY A 89 -5.17 3.84 -12.58
N ALA A 90 -4.80 2.56 -12.53
CA ALA A 90 -4.86 1.67 -13.68
C ALA A 90 -6.29 1.17 -13.89
N CYS A 91 -6.75 1.17 -15.14
CA CYS A 91 -8.03 0.60 -15.51
C CYS A 91 -7.88 -0.93 -15.66
N ASP A 92 -8.71 -1.69 -14.97
CA ASP A 92 -8.69 -3.16 -14.97
C ASP A 92 -9.41 -3.80 -16.17
N CYS A 93 -9.92 -2.98 -17.09
CA CYS A 93 -10.64 -3.47 -18.26
C CYS A 93 -9.75 -4.35 -19.16
N GLY A 94 -10.16 -5.60 -19.34
CA GLY A 94 -9.42 -6.60 -20.12
C GLY A 94 -8.57 -7.56 -19.28
N ASP A 95 -8.45 -7.35 -17.96
CA ASP A 95 -7.73 -8.25 -17.06
C ASP A 95 -8.69 -9.29 -16.46
N THR A 96 -8.62 -10.52 -16.97
CA THR A 96 -9.45 -11.66 -16.56
C THR A 96 -9.16 -12.14 -15.13
N SER A 97 -8.06 -11.68 -14.53
CA SER A 97 -7.70 -12.04 -13.15
C SER A 97 -8.44 -11.22 -12.08
N VAL A 98 -8.99 -10.05 -12.45
CA VAL A 98 -9.61 -9.11 -11.50
C VAL A 98 -11.05 -8.75 -11.86
N MET A 99 -11.51 -9.03 -13.09
CA MET A 99 -12.93 -8.89 -13.47
C MET A 99 -13.36 -9.93 -14.51
N LYS A 100 -14.66 -10.19 -14.56
CA LYS A 100 -15.30 -11.11 -15.52
C LYS A 100 -15.28 -10.53 -16.95
N GLU A 101 -15.01 -11.36 -17.94
CA GLU A 101 -14.97 -10.98 -19.37
C GLU A 101 -16.26 -10.34 -19.87
N THR A 102 -17.40 -10.70 -19.29
CA THR A 102 -18.72 -10.13 -19.61
C THR A 102 -18.79 -8.62 -19.36
N GLY A 103 -17.90 -8.06 -18.54
CA GLY A 103 -17.80 -6.63 -18.27
C GLY A 103 -16.76 -5.90 -19.12
N PHE A 104 -16.00 -6.57 -19.99
CA PHE A 104 -15.00 -5.89 -20.81
C PHE A 104 -15.63 -4.95 -21.84
N CYS A 105 -14.92 -3.88 -22.18
CA CYS A 105 -15.30 -3.02 -23.29
C CYS A 105 -14.95 -3.66 -24.64
N ASP A 106 -15.47 -3.09 -25.71
CA ASP A 106 -15.25 -3.55 -27.09
C ASP A 106 -13.78 -3.51 -27.56
N ARG A 107 -12.91 -2.75 -26.87
CA ARG A 107 -11.49 -2.55 -27.20
C ARG A 107 -10.51 -3.40 -26.37
N HIS A 108 -10.90 -3.88 -25.19
CA HIS A 108 -10.01 -4.60 -24.28
C HIS A 108 -10.52 -6.02 -24.03
N GLY A 109 -9.59 -6.97 -23.83
CA GLY A 109 -9.89 -8.37 -23.62
C GLY A 109 -9.06 -9.31 -24.51
N PRO A 110 -9.10 -10.63 -24.23
CA PRO A 110 -8.22 -11.63 -24.85
C PRO A 110 -8.26 -11.62 -26.39
N ASP A 111 -9.46 -11.50 -26.96
CA ASP A 111 -9.69 -11.59 -28.42
C ASP A 111 -9.28 -10.32 -29.20
N LYS A 112 -8.99 -9.21 -28.53
CA LYS A 112 -8.73 -7.91 -29.17
C LYS A 112 -7.24 -7.64 -29.40
N CYS A 113 -6.35 -8.40 -28.77
CA CYS A 113 -4.89 -8.31 -28.95
C CYS A 113 -4.35 -9.09 -30.16
N ALA A 114 -5.11 -10.04 -30.71
CA ALA A 114 -4.61 -11.01 -31.70
C ALA A 114 -4.48 -10.49 -33.15
N ASN A 115 -5.10 -9.36 -33.51
CA ASN A 115 -5.37 -9.02 -34.93
C ASN A 115 -4.70 -7.74 -35.47
N LYS A 116 -3.60 -7.26 -34.88
CA LYS A 116 -2.83 -6.14 -35.45
C LYS A 116 -1.49 -6.65 -35.98
N GLY A 117 -1.23 -6.44 -37.27
CA GLY A 117 0.03 -6.85 -37.93
C GLY A 117 1.28 -6.34 -37.21
N LYS A 118 2.43 -7.01 -37.43
CA LYS A 118 3.71 -6.63 -36.81
C LYS A 118 4.15 -5.25 -37.33
N ALA A 119 4.56 -4.37 -36.43
CA ALA A 119 5.12 -3.07 -36.81
C ALA A 119 6.43 -3.26 -37.61
N PRO A 120 6.72 -2.40 -38.61
CA PRO A 120 7.99 -2.42 -39.33
C PRO A 120 9.18 -2.26 -38.37
N ARG A 121 10.20 -3.13 -38.51
CA ARG A 121 11.38 -3.11 -37.63
C ARG A 121 12.13 -1.78 -37.67
N ASP A 122 12.22 -1.16 -38.84
CA ASP A 122 12.94 0.09 -39.05
C ASP A 122 12.29 1.28 -38.30
N LEU A 123 11.00 1.19 -37.99
CA LEU A 123 10.31 2.19 -37.17
C LEU A 123 10.51 1.95 -35.67
N MET A 124 10.67 0.69 -35.26
CA MET A 124 10.83 0.32 -33.85
C MET A 124 12.28 0.46 -33.37
N CYS A 125 13.28 0.30 -34.25
CA CYS A 125 14.69 0.22 -33.86
C CYS A 125 15.19 1.49 -33.13
N VAL A 126 14.72 2.67 -33.54
CA VAL A 126 15.08 3.93 -32.89
C VAL A 126 14.49 3.98 -31.48
N ALA A 127 13.21 3.61 -31.32
CA ALA A 127 12.56 3.58 -30.02
C ALA A 127 13.22 2.55 -29.09
N GLU A 128 13.50 1.34 -29.58
CA GLU A 128 14.18 0.26 -28.84
C GLU A 128 15.60 0.67 -28.42
N ALA A 129 16.34 1.40 -29.25
CA ALA A 129 17.67 1.89 -28.91
C ALA A 129 17.64 3.07 -27.93
N MET A 130 16.69 4.00 -28.07
CA MET A 130 16.67 5.24 -27.30
C MET A 130 15.98 5.09 -25.94
N MET A 131 14.91 4.30 -25.86
CA MET A 131 14.09 4.21 -24.64
C MET A 131 14.88 3.81 -23.38
N PRO A 132 15.80 2.83 -23.42
CA PRO A 132 16.65 2.53 -22.27
C PRO A 132 17.46 3.72 -21.75
N ARG A 133 18.02 4.53 -22.68
CA ARG A 133 18.83 5.70 -22.35
C ARG A 133 17.98 6.85 -21.80
N ILE A 134 16.77 7.02 -22.34
CA ILE A 134 15.79 8.00 -21.84
C ILE A 134 15.40 7.65 -20.40
N ILE A 135 15.01 6.40 -20.13
CA ILE A 135 14.65 5.95 -18.78
C ILE A 135 15.85 6.05 -17.83
N PHE A 136 17.04 5.65 -18.28
CA PHE A 136 18.24 5.76 -17.47
C PHE A 136 18.63 7.22 -17.17
N ARG A 137 18.40 8.17 -18.10
CA ARG A 137 18.61 9.59 -17.82
C ARG A 137 17.70 10.09 -16.69
N PHE A 138 16.45 9.61 -16.63
CA PHE A 138 15.57 9.90 -15.51
C PHE A 138 16.14 9.34 -14.19
N ILE A 139 16.60 8.09 -14.19
CA ILE A 139 17.26 7.50 -13.00
C ILE A 139 18.50 8.31 -12.58
N LEU A 140 19.36 8.69 -13.52
CA LEU A 140 20.53 9.54 -13.25
C LEU A 140 20.11 10.87 -12.61
N HIS A 141 19.03 11.50 -13.08
CA HIS A 141 18.48 12.71 -12.46
C HIS A 141 18.04 12.46 -11.02
N LEU A 142 17.40 11.34 -10.74
CA LEU A 142 16.99 10.96 -9.38
C LEU A 142 18.21 10.76 -8.46
N ARG A 143 19.28 10.13 -8.97
CA ARG A 143 20.56 9.97 -8.26
C ARG A 143 21.17 11.31 -7.90
N GLU A 144 21.36 12.19 -8.88
CA GLU A 144 22.02 13.49 -8.72
C GLU A 144 21.30 14.40 -7.72
N ASN A 145 19.96 14.33 -7.72
CA ASN A 145 19.12 15.27 -7.01
C ASN A 145 18.48 14.65 -5.75
N CYS A 146 18.95 13.49 -5.27
CA CYS A 146 18.37 12.82 -4.11
C CYS A 146 18.54 13.59 -2.78
N HIS A 147 19.43 14.58 -2.74
CA HIS A 147 19.69 15.40 -1.56
C HIS A 147 19.01 16.78 -1.59
N ILE A 148 18.45 17.18 -2.73
CA ILE A 148 17.77 18.47 -2.85
C ILE A 148 16.27 18.31 -2.68
N LYS A 149 15.58 19.42 -2.40
CA LYS A 149 14.12 19.46 -2.36
C LYS A 149 13.59 19.58 -3.79
N GLY A 150 12.55 18.82 -4.10
CA GLY A 150 11.84 18.95 -5.37
C GLY A 150 12.32 18.13 -6.58
N PRO A 151 13.12 17.04 -6.47
CA PRO A 151 13.68 16.39 -7.66
C PRO A 151 12.63 15.80 -8.60
N ILE A 152 11.48 15.40 -8.06
CA ILE A 152 10.34 14.89 -8.83
C ILE A 152 9.63 16.04 -9.57
N GLN A 153 9.45 17.18 -8.90
CA GLN A 153 8.84 18.38 -9.48
C GLN A 153 9.72 18.95 -10.60
N ASP A 154 11.05 18.90 -10.46
CA ASP A 154 11.97 19.32 -11.52
C ASP A 154 11.90 18.39 -12.74
N ALA A 155 11.57 17.11 -12.54
CA ALA A 155 11.42 16.12 -13.59
C ALA A 155 9.98 16.03 -14.16
N ASP A 156 9.07 16.92 -13.77
CA ASP A 156 7.63 16.82 -14.05
C ASP A 156 7.31 16.65 -15.56
N SER A 157 7.92 17.51 -16.38
CA SER A 157 7.77 17.46 -17.84
C SER A 157 8.36 16.20 -18.44
N TYR A 158 9.45 15.69 -17.86
CA TYR A 158 10.12 14.45 -18.30
C TYR A 158 9.26 13.22 -17.99
N ILE A 159 8.68 13.16 -16.79
CA ILE A 159 7.77 12.07 -16.40
C ILE A 159 6.52 12.10 -17.29
N THR A 160 5.99 13.30 -17.56
CA THR A 160 4.84 13.48 -18.46
C THR A 160 5.14 12.97 -19.87
N MET A 161 6.31 13.28 -20.42
CA MET A 161 6.77 12.73 -21.71
C MET A 161 6.83 11.19 -21.70
N LEU A 162 7.30 10.56 -20.62
CA LEU A 162 7.32 9.10 -20.49
C LEU A 162 5.89 8.52 -20.47
N VAL A 163 4.96 9.18 -19.76
CA VAL A 163 3.54 8.79 -19.75
C VAL A 163 2.95 8.92 -21.15
N ASP A 164 3.26 9.98 -21.88
CA ASP A 164 2.81 10.19 -23.27
C ASP A 164 3.33 9.08 -24.19
N PHE A 165 4.60 8.67 -24.06
CA PHE A 165 5.13 7.51 -24.79
C PHE A 165 4.35 6.23 -24.49
N ASN A 166 4.04 5.95 -23.22
CA ASN A 166 3.21 4.78 -22.87
C ASN A 166 1.80 4.86 -23.50
N ASN A 167 1.23 6.07 -23.56
CA ASN A 167 -0.09 6.33 -24.13
C ASN A 167 -0.15 6.21 -25.66
N MET A 168 1.00 6.14 -26.36
CA MET A 168 1.05 5.86 -27.81
C MET A 168 0.56 4.44 -28.16
N GLY A 169 0.43 3.56 -27.17
CA GLY A 169 -0.22 2.26 -27.30
C GLY A 169 0.70 1.07 -27.04
N ALA A 170 0.21 -0.12 -27.36
CA ALA A 170 0.82 -1.40 -26.95
C ALA A 170 2.24 -1.66 -27.48
N LEU A 171 2.66 -0.99 -28.56
CA LEU A 171 4.02 -1.13 -29.10
C LEU A 171 5.03 -0.34 -28.28
N MET A 172 4.74 0.93 -28.01
CA MET A 172 5.63 1.79 -27.24
C MET A 172 5.69 1.33 -25.78
N ARG A 173 4.56 0.91 -25.21
CA ARG A 173 4.52 0.26 -23.90
C ARG A 173 5.47 -0.94 -23.82
N ARG A 174 5.42 -1.85 -24.81
CA ARG A 174 6.34 -3.01 -24.88
C ARG A 174 7.82 -2.62 -24.94
N VAL A 175 8.15 -1.55 -25.67
CA VAL A 175 9.53 -1.05 -25.72
C VAL A 175 9.96 -0.48 -24.36
N MET A 176 9.09 0.28 -23.69
CA MET A 176 9.36 0.82 -22.35
C MET A 176 9.51 -0.29 -21.30
N THR A 177 8.58 -1.25 -21.28
CA THR A 177 8.60 -2.37 -20.34
C THR A 177 9.80 -3.28 -20.58
N SER A 178 10.14 -3.56 -21.84
CA SER A 178 11.37 -4.30 -22.18
C SER A 178 12.63 -3.56 -21.74
N ALA A 179 12.68 -2.23 -21.85
CA ALA A 179 13.82 -1.46 -21.36
C ALA A 179 13.93 -1.55 -19.84
N LEU A 180 12.81 -1.39 -19.13
CA LEU A 180 12.74 -1.40 -17.67
C LEU A 180 13.12 -2.75 -17.05
N THR A 181 12.74 -3.86 -17.69
CA THR A 181 12.82 -5.21 -17.13
C THR A 181 14.04 -6.01 -17.57
N ASN A 182 14.83 -5.52 -18.52
CA ASN A 182 15.97 -6.26 -19.08
C ASN A 182 17.25 -6.09 -18.25
N PRO A 183 17.80 -7.16 -17.65
CA PRO A 183 18.99 -7.07 -16.83
C PRO A 183 20.28 -6.75 -17.60
N GLN A 184 20.37 -7.16 -18.87
CA GLN A 184 21.53 -6.86 -19.70
C GLN A 184 21.59 -5.36 -20.01
N ILE A 185 20.45 -4.75 -20.35
CA ILE A 185 20.36 -3.30 -20.57
C ILE A 185 20.80 -2.53 -19.33
N TYR A 186 20.34 -2.94 -18.14
CA TYR A 186 20.74 -2.30 -16.89
C TYR A 186 22.25 -2.38 -16.66
N ARG A 187 22.85 -3.57 -16.87
CA ARG A 187 24.32 -3.74 -16.80
C ARG A 187 25.05 -2.87 -17.82
N ASP A 188 24.65 -2.90 -19.09
CA ASP A 188 25.32 -2.17 -20.17
C ASP A 188 25.30 -0.64 -19.95
N LEU A 189 24.27 -0.12 -19.27
CA LEU A 189 24.15 1.31 -18.96
C LEU A 189 24.84 1.71 -17.64
N ASN A 190 24.93 0.78 -16.68
CA ASN A 190 25.37 1.08 -15.31
C ASN A 190 26.79 0.58 -14.98
N ASP A 191 27.34 -0.34 -15.79
CA ASP A 191 28.71 -0.83 -15.65
C ASP A 191 29.63 -0.06 -16.59
N VAL A 192 30.65 0.58 -16.03
CA VAL A 192 31.69 1.28 -16.78
C VAL A 192 32.73 0.24 -17.22
N PRO A 193 33.00 0.05 -18.53
CA PRO A 193 34.04 -0.88 -18.97
C PRO A 193 35.41 -0.40 -18.48
N ASP A 194 36.16 -1.26 -17.79
CA ASP A 194 37.46 -0.91 -17.19
C ASP A 194 38.52 -0.44 -18.21
N VAL A 195 38.41 -0.77 -19.50
CA VAL A 195 39.50 -0.55 -20.47
C VAL A 195 38.98 -0.43 -21.90
N ASN A 196 38.34 0.67 -22.28
CA ASN A 196 38.16 0.97 -23.71
C ASN A 196 38.77 2.34 -24.07
N PRO A 197 39.89 2.40 -24.83
CA PRO A 197 40.52 3.66 -25.21
C PRO A 197 39.67 4.55 -26.13
N ASN A 198 38.54 4.05 -26.64
CA ASN A 198 37.53 4.81 -27.39
C ASN A 198 36.30 5.22 -26.56
N SER A 199 36.27 4.95 -25.24
CA SER A 199 35.15 5.38 -24.41
C SER A 199 35.24 6.86 -24.09
N ASP A 200 34.10 7.54 -24.08
CA ASP A 200 33.94 8.90 -23.57
C ASP A 200 34.30 8.92 -22.07
N TYR A 201 35.56 9.28 -21.77
CA TYR A 201 36.14 9.25 -20.42
C TYR A 201 35.31 10.08 -19.44
N ASP A 202 34.82 11.25 -19.89
CA ASP A 202 34.04 12.16 -19.06
C ASP A 202 32.67 11.55 -18.72
N TYR A 203 32.00 10.93 -19.70
CA TYR A 203 30.75 10.22 -19.48
C TYR A 203 30.91 9.04 -18.51
N ASN A 204 31.97 8.25 -18.67
CA ASN A 204 32.25 7.10 -17.80
C ASN A 204 32.51 7.52 -16.35
N MET A 205 33.30 8.57 -16.16
CA MET A 205 33.56 9.14 -14.84
C MET A 205 32.28 9.66 -14.20
N TYR A 206 31.43 10.34 -14.98
CA TYR A 206 30.13 10.81 -14.55
C TYR A 206 29.21 9.68 -14.08
N VAL A 207 29.07 8.60 -14.86
CA VAL A 207 28.25 7.44 -14.47
C VAL A 207 28.79 6.76 -13.21
N SER A 208 30.12 6.64 -13.09
CA SER A 208 30.75 6.09 -11.88
C SER A 208 30.46 6.92 -10.63
N GLU A 209 30.52 8.25 -10.72
CA GLU A 209 30.22 9.11 -9.58
C GLU A 209 28.73 9.05 -9.22
N SER A 210 27.86 9.07 -10.22
CA SER A 210 26.41 8.87 -10.03
C SER A 210 26.09 7.54 -9.32
N LYS A 211 26.82 6.47 -9.66
CA LYS A 211 26.68 5.15 -9.01
C LYS A 211 27.05 5.18 -7.52
N LYS A 212 28.09 5.93 -7.13
CA LYS A 212 28.46 6.10 -5.71
C LYS A 212 27.37 6.84 -4.93
N ILE A 213 26.75 7.85 -5.53
CA ILE A 213 25.62 8.58 -4.90
C ILE A 213 24.46 7.61 -4.65
N TYR A 214 24.13 6.81 -5.65
CA TYR A 214 23.12 5.76 -5.55
C TYR A 214 23.43 4.73 -4.46
N GLU A 215 24.65 4.18 -4.42
CA GLU A 215 25.07 3.22 -3.40
C GLU A 215 24.94 3.80 -1.98
N LYS A 216 25.33 5.05 -1.78
CA LYS A 216 25.14 5.76 -0.52
C LYS A 216 23.66 5.99 -0.19
N ALA A 217 22.82 6.26 -1.18
CA ALA A 217 21.38 6.40 -0.98
C ALA A 217 20.75 5.09 -0.51
N MET A 218 21.20 3.94 -1.01
CA MET A 218 20.70 2.62 -0.59
C MET A 218 20.94 2.33 0.90
N GLU A 219 22.01 2.89 1.47
CA GLU A 219 22.33 2.74 2.90
C GLU A 219 21.35 3.49 3.82
N SER A 220 20.67 4.55 3.33
CA SER A 220 19.81 5.38 4.19
C SER A 220 18.49 4.71 4.60
N ILE A 221 18.02 3.74 3.81
CA ILE A 221 16.81 2.93 4.03
C ILE A 221 17.18 1.43 4.08
N ALA A 222 18.35 1.09 4.63
CA ALA A 222 18.77 -0.30 4.78
C ALA A 222 17.92 -1.05 5.83
N ASN A 223 17.61 -2.31 5.55
CA ASN A 223 16.92 -3.19 6.51
C ASN A 223 17.81 -3.50 7.72
N PRO A 224 17.22 -3.86 8.87
CA PRO A 224 17.96 -4.58 9.91
C PRO A 224 18.51 -5.92 9.38
N GLU A 225 19.51 -6.48 10.06
CA GLU A 225 19.96 -7.83 9.73
C GLU A 225 18.82 -8.84 9.95
N PRO A 226 18.52 -9.69 8.96
CA PRO A 226 17.45 -10.67 9.09
C PRO A 226 17.82 -11.74 10.12
N LEU A 227 16.80 -12.33 10.75
CA LEU A 227 17.00 -13.51 11.60
C LEU A 227 17.60 -14.67 10.77
N GLU A 228 18.28 -15.60 11.44
CA GLU A 228 18.91 -16.77 10.79
C GLU A 228 17.97 -17.50 9.82
N GLU A 229 16.72 -17.69 10.24
CA GLU A 229 15.68 -18.36 9.45
C GLU A 229 15.24 -17.59 8.18
N TYR A 230 15.62 -16.31 8.06
CA TYR A 230 15.30 -15.42 6.93
C TYR A 230 16.52 -14.94 6.16
N LYS A 231 17.70 -15.49 6.43
CA LYS A 231 18.94 -15.09 5.75
C LYS A 231 18.93 -15.31 4.26
N ASP A 232 18.11 -16.24 3.75
CA ASP A 232 18.00 -16.50 2.31
C ASP A 232 16.89 -15.68 1.63
N CYS A 233 16.14 -14.86 2.38
CA CYS A 233 15.06 -14.03 1.82
C CYS A 233 15.60 -12.69 1.31
N PRO A 234 15.67 -12.44 -0.02
CA PRO A 234 16.31 -11.24 -0.57
C PRO A 234 15.65 -9.94 -0.12
N SER A 235 14.31 -9.93 0.02
CA SER A 235 13.56 -8.77 0.50
C SER A 235 13.94 -8.34 1.91
N LEU A 236 14.41 -9.26 2.75
CA LEU A 236 14.79 -9.01 4.13
C LEU A 236 16.29 -8.77 4.31
N HIS A 237 17.09 -8.87 3.24
CA HIS A 237 18.53 -8.57 3.29
C HIS A 237 18.77 -7.10 3.64
N LYS A 238 19.84 -6.87 4.42
CA LYS A 238 20.33 -5.53 4.78
C LYS A 238 20.61 -4.67 3.54
N ASN A 239 21.30 -5.26 2.56
CA ASN A 239 21.68 -4.59 1.32
C ASN A 239 20.81 -5.07 0.17
N LEU A 240 20.35 -4.12 -0.66
CA LEU A 240 19.67 -4.43 -1.92
C LEU A 240 20.69 -4.59 -3.04
N VAL A 241 20.35 -5.43 -4.01
CA VAL A 241 21.11 -5.54 -5.26
C VAL A 241 20.11 -5.51 -6.40
N HIS A 242 20.02 -4.37 -7.08
CA HIS A 242 19.14 -4.22 -8.24
C HIS A 242 19.79 -4.79 -9.49
N LYS A 243 18.97 -5.44 -10.32
CA LYS A 243 19.35 -6.12 -11.55
C LYS A 243 18.73 -5.45 -12.77
N THR A 244 17.74 -4.59 -12.59
CA THR A 244 16.99 -3.96 -13.68
C THR A 244 16.76 -2.48 -13.39
N LEU A 245 16.51 -1.68 -14.45
CA LEU A 245 16.12 -0.28 -14.30
C LEU A 245 14.82 -0.15 -13.48
N LEU A 246 13.90 -1.12 -13.60
CA LEU A 246 12.66 -1.15 -12.83
C LEU A 246 12.89 -1.30 -11.33
N GLU A 247 13.75 -2.23 -10.93
CA GLU A 247 14.07 -2.44 -9.51
C GLU A 247 14.66 -1.17 -8.88
N GLU A 248 15.57 -0.50 -9.58
CA GLU A 248 16.12 0.78 -9.11
C GLU A 248 15.08 1.91 -9.14
N LEU A 249 14.21 1.97 -10.14
CA LEU A 249 13.14 2.97 -10.19
C LEU A 249 12.13 2.78 -9.04
N VAL A 250 11.85 1.54 -8.64
CA VAL A 250 11.06 1.23 -7.45
C VAL A 250 11.80 1.67 -6.18
N PHE A 251 13.11 1.45 -6.09
CA PHE A 251 13.92 2.01 -4.98
C PHE A 251 13.73 3.51 -4.86
N TRP A 252 13.87 4.27 -5.96
CA TRP A 252 13.67 5.71 -5.94
C TRP A 252 12.23 6.11 -5.62
N THR A 253 11.25 5.31 -6.02
CA THR A 253 9.85 5.50 -5.63
C THR A 253 9.67 5.38 -4.12
N VAL A 254 10.33 4.41 -3.46
CA VAL A 254 10.33 4.30 -2.00
C VAL A 254 11.12 5.43 -1.35
N PHE A 255 12.29 5.76 -1.88
CA PHE A 255 13.17 6.81 -1.36
C PHE A 255 12.50 8.18 -1.34
N PHE A 256 11.71 8.50 -2.37
CA PHE A 256 10.94 9.75 -2.47
C PHE A 256 9.50 9.63 -1.94
N GLU A 257 9.21 8.62 -1.13
CA GLU A 257 7.92 8.46 -0.43
C GLU A 257 6.70 8.38 -1.38
N PHE A 258 6.81 7.51 -2.40
CA PHE A 258 5.78 7.18 -3.39
C PHE A 258 5.27 8.41 -4.17
N PRO A 259 6.12 9.13 -4.92
CA PRO A 259 5.68 10.32 -5.66
C PRO A 259 4.62 9.97 -6.71
N GLU A 260 3.49 10.68 -6.67
CA GLU A 260 2.27 10.34 -7.44
C GLU A 260 2.52 10.17 -8.94
N LYS A 261 3.28 11.08 -9.58
CA LYS A 261 3.56 10.99 -11.02
C LYS A 261 4.41 9.77 -11.39
N VAL A 262 5.36 9.37 -10.54
CA VAL A 262 6.17 8.17 -10.77
C VAL A 262 5.33 6.92 -10.54
N VAL A 263 4.50 6.91 -9.50
CA VAL A 263 3.53 5.82 -9.25
C VAL A 263 2.58 5.68 -10.45
N CYS A 264 2.03 6.79 -10.96
CA CYS A 264 1.17 6.80 -12.14
C CYS A 264 1.89 6.26 -13.39
N LEU A 265 3.14 6.67 -13.64
CA LEU A 265 3.96 6.11 -14.73
C LEU A 265 4.11 4.59 -14.58
N LEU A 266 4.48 4.11 -13.39
CA LEU A 266 4.68 2.69 -13.11
C LEU A 266 3.39 1.88 -13.30
N LEU A 267 2.25 2.38 -12.81
CA LEU A 267 0.95 1.71 -12.89
C LEU A 267 0.36 1.74 -14.30
N ASN A 268 0.62 2.78 -15.10
CA ASN A 268 0.13 2.90 -16.46
C ASN A 268 0.70 1.83 -17.43
N MET A 269 1.76 1.13 -17.03
CA MET A 269 2.36 0.04 -17.81
C MET A 269 1.82 -1.35 -17.44
N LEU A 270 0.96 -1.47 -16.42
CA LEU A 270 0.37 -2.74 -15.96
C LEU A 270 -0.37 -3.59 -17.01
N PRO A 271 -0.92 -3.04 -18.12
CA PRO A 271 -1.49 -3.87 -19.17
C PRO A 271 -0.50 -4.82 -19.85
N ASP A 272 0.81 -4.62 -19.67
CA ASP A 272 1.84 -5.58 -20.06
C ASP A 272 2.04 -6.62 -18.93
N PRO A 273 1.72 -7.91 -19.16
CA PRO A 273 1.72 -8.93 -18.10
C PRO A 273 3.11 -9.26 -17.56
N ASP A 274 4.13 -9.28 -18.43
CA ASP A 274 5.52 -9.58 -18.03
C ASP A 274 6.05 -8.45 -17.14
N TYR A 275 5.70 -7.21 -17.51
CA TYR A 275 5.98 -6.05 -16.68
C TYR A 275 5.21 -6.07 -15.35
N LYS A 276 3.92 -6.42 -15.34
CA LYS A 276 3.11 -6.49 -14.12
C LYS A 276 3.73 -7.44 -13.11
N GLU A 277 4.20 -8.61 -13.55
CA GLU A 277 4.95 -9.53 -12.69
C GLU A 277 6.28 -8.91 -12.22
N ALA A 278 7.06 -8.31 -13.11
CA ALA A 278 8.35 -7.71 -12.75
C ALA A 278 8.21 -6.55 -11.74
N LEU A 279 7.19 -5.70 -11.90
CA LEU A 279 6.89 -4.60 -10.97
C LEU A 279 6.47 -5.17 -9.61
N MET A 280 5.61 -6.18 -9.59
CA MET A 280 5.21 -6.83 -8.35
C MET A 280 6.41 -7.45 -7.62
N ARG A 281 7.31 -8.14 -8.32
CA ARG A 281 8.56 -8.65 -7.74
C ARG A 281 9.43 -7.53 -7.16
N ALA A 282 9.58 -6.43 -7.88
CA ALA A 282 10.35 -5.28 -7.43
C ALA A 282 9.73 -4.66 -6.16
N ILE A 283 8.40 -4.53 -6.07
CA ILE A 283 7.71 -4.07 -4.86
C ILE A 283 7.92 -5.04 -3.69
N VAL A 284 7.83 -6.36 -3.92
CA VAL A 284 8.09 -7.37 -2.87
C VAL A 284 9.53 -7.32 -2.38
N LEU A 285 10.50 -7.07 -3.27
CA LEU A 285 11.91 -6.89 -2.90
C LEU A 285 12.12 -5.67 -1.98
N HIS A 286 11.30 -4.63 -2.16
CA HIS A 286 11.38 -3.39 -1.39
C HIS A 286 10.44 -3.33 -0.18
N TYR A 287 9.61 -4.35 0.03
CA TYR A 287 8.47 -4.28 0.95
C TYR A 287 8.84 -3.91 2.39
N SER A 288 9.91 -4.49 2.94
CA SER A 288 10.40 -4.14 4.27
C SER A 288 10.93 -2.70 4.35
N ARG A 289 11.43 -2.15 3.26
CA ARG A 289 11.89 -0.74 3.19
C ARG A 289 10.73 0.22 3.06
N ILE A 290 9.65 -0.19 2.39
CA ILE A 290 8.37 0.53 2.42
C ILE A 290 7.90 0.67 3.87
N SER A 291 7.94 -0.42 4.65
CA SER A 291 7.65 -0.38 6.09
C SER A 291 8.51 0.61 6.86
N MET A 292 9.82 0.66 6.59
CA MET A 292 10.74 1.58 7.25
C MET A 292 10.51 3.04 6.84
N MET A 293 10.15 3.27 5.58
CA MET A 293 9.82 4.58 5.06
C MET A 293 8.53 5.12 5.70
N LEU A 294 7.49 4.29 5.80
CA LEU A 294 6.21 4.65 6.43
C LEU A 294 6.35 5.04 7.92
N GLU A 295 7.32 4.46 8.63
CA GLU A 295 7.63 4.83 10.02
C GLU A 295 8.30 6.22 10.13
N ARG A 296 8.99 6.66 9.07
CA ARG A 296 9.84 7.86 9.08
C ARG A 296 9.27 9.05 8.34
N THR A 297 8.35 8.84 7.38
CA THR A 297 7.75 9.92 6.58
C THR A 297 7.16 11.00 7.46
N ASN A 298 7.12 12.25 7.01
CA ASN A 298 6.44 13.35 7.71
C ASN A 298 4.99 13.55 7.25
N ASP A 299 4.52 12.76 6.27
CA ASP A 299 3.19 12.87 5.68
C ASP A 299 2.54 11.47 5.53
N PRO A 300 2.29 10.78 6.65
CA PRO A 300 1.88 9.38 6.66
C PRO A 300 0.54 9.17 5.98
N GLU A 301 -0.40 10.11 6.06
CA GLU A 301 -1.74 9.97 5.46
C GLU A 301 -1.64 9.87 3.93
N ASN A 302 -1.01 10.86 3.28
CA ASN A 302 -0.93 10.86 1.83
C ASN A 302 0.00 9.76 1.31
N VAL A 303 1.13 9.52 1.98
CA VAL A 303 2.05 8.43 1.59
C VAL A 303 1.36 7.07 1.72
N SER A 304 0.65 6.82 2.83
CA SER A 304 -0.09 5.57 3.05
C SER A 304 -1.13 5.33 1.96
N ASN A 305 -1.90 6.36 1.60
CA ASN A 305 -2.87 6.27 0.52
C ASN A 305 -2.22 5.92 -0.82
N ARG A 306 -1.08 6.53 -1.17
CA ARG A 306 -0.35 6.23 -2.41
C ARG A 306 0.25 4.83 -2.41
N VAL A 307 0.77 4.36 -1.27
CA VAL A 307 1.27 2.98 -1.12
C VAL A 307 0.13 1.98 -1.35
N VAL A 308 -0.99 2.13 -0.63
CA VAL A 308 -2.15 1.23 -0.77
C VAL A 308 -2.73 1.26 -2.18
N HIS A 309 -2.83 2.46 -2.77
CA HIS A 309 -3.30 2.60 -4.13
C HIS A 309 -2.39 1.88 -5.15
N ALA A 310 -1.06 1.90 -4.97
CA ALA A 310 -0.15 1.17 -5.84
C ALA A 310 -0.19 -0.34 -5.60
N SER A 311 -0.15 -0.77 -4.34
CA SER A 311 -0.08 -2.18 -3.95
C SER A 311 -1.37 -2.93 -4.25
N VAL A 312 -2.54 -2.30 -4.13
CA VAL A 312 -3.83 -2.93 -4.40
C VAL A 312 -3.98 -3.34 -5.86
N GLN A 313 -3.41 -2.56 -6.79
CA GLN A 313 -3.39 -2.85 -8.23
C GLN A 313 -2.52 -4.08 -8.58
N LEU A 314 -1.58 -4.42 -7.69
CA LEU A 314 -0.66 -5.55 -7.85
C LEU A 314 -1.16 -6.80 -7.12
N PHE A 315 -1.50 -6.69 -5.83
CA PHE A 315 -1.87 -7.81 -4.98
C PHE A 315 -3.30 -8.34 -5.20
N SER A 316 -4.13 -7.64 -5.97
CA SER A 316 -5.48 -8.11 -6.32
C SER A 316 -5.49 -9.30 -7.29
N ASN A 317 -4.38 -9.60 -7.96
CA ASN A 317 -4.29 -10.75 -8.86
C ASN A 317 -3.90 -12.01 -8.07
N GLU A 318 -4.84 -12.95 -7.89
CA GLU A 318 -4.64 -14.21 -7.14
C GLU A 318 -3.41 -14.99 -7.61
N SER A 319 -3.27 -15.18 -8.93
CA SER A 319 -2.21 -16.01 -9.49
C SER A 319 -0.81 -15.44 -9.25
N LEU A 320 -0.68 -14.11 -9.32
CA LEU A 320 0.58 -13.43 -9.05
C LEU A 320 0.85 -13.35 -7.54
N ALA A 321 -0.16 -13.08 -6.72
CA ALA A 321 -0.04 -13.10 -5.25
C ALA A 321 0.44 -14.46 -4.74
N LEU A 322 -0.13 -15.55 -5.26
CA LEU A 322 0.32 -16.91 -4.96
C LEU A 322 1.77 -17.14 -5.41
N ARG A 323 2.11 -16.73 -6.64
CA ARG A 323 3.48 -16.86 -7.16
C ARG A 323 4.51 -16.10 -6.31
N MET A 324 4.20 -14.88 -5.87
CA MET A 324 5.08 -14.10 -5.00
C MET A 324 5.20 -14.73 -3.60
N THR A 325 4.13 -15.35 -3.11
CA THR A 325 4.15 -16.11 -1.86
C THR A 325 5.11 -17.29 -1.95
N GLU A 326 5.09 -18.02 -3.07
CA GLU A 326 5.91 -19.23 -3.23
C GLU A 326 7.36 -18.95 -3.59
N GLN A 327 7.62 -17.88 -4.35
CA GLN A 327 8.96 -17.63 -4.89
C GLN A 327 9.75 -16.56 -4.13
N LEU A 328 9.06 -15.63 -3.46
CA LEU A 328 9.69 -14.51 -2.74
C LEU A 328 9.29 -14.46 -1.27
N ASN A 329 8.60 -15.49 -0.76
CA ASN A 329 8.12 -15.57 0.62
C ASN A 329 7.26 -14.35 1.03
N LEU A 330 6.40 -13.85 0.12
CA LEU A 330 5.61 -12.63 0.32
C LEU A 330 4.94 -12.54 1.71
N LEU A 331 4.27 -13.61 2.14
CA LEU A 331 3.60 -13.66 3.44
C LEU A 331 4.58 -13.47 4.62
N HIS A 332 5.76 -14.09 4.55
CA HIS A 332 6.79 -13.92 5.58
C HIS A 332 7.30 -12.49 5.58
N VAL A 333 7.58 -11.91 4.41
CA VAL A 333 8.04 -10.53 4.28
C VAL A 333 7.02 -9.55 4.89
N MET A 334 5.73 -9.72 4.62
CA MET A 334 4.65 -8.90 5.19
C MET A 334 4.57 -9.01 6.71
N VAL A 335 4.49 -10.24 7.24
CA VAL A 335 4.37 -10.49 8.69
C VAL A 335 5.62 -10.03 9.45
N VAL A 336 6.81 -10.28 8.92
CA VAL A 336 8.08 -9.82 9.52
C VAL A 336 8.15 -8.29 9.54
N SER A 337 7.72 -7.62 8.47
CA SER A 337 7.72 -6.15 8.39
C SER A 337 6.77 -5.53 9.42
N LEU A 338 5.53 -6.04 9.52
CA LEU A 338 4.55 -5.63 10.53
C LEU A 338 5.07 -5.85 11.95
N ARG A 339 5.60 -7.05 12.23
CA ARG A 339 6.14 -7.39 13.54
C ARG A 339 7.34 -6.52 13.92
N TYR A 340 8.23 -6.24 12.96
CA TYR A 340 9.38 -5.37 13.20
C TYR A 340 8.93 -3.96 13.57
N MET A 341 7.98 -3.39 12.83
CA MET A 341 7.40 -2.07 13.13
C MET A 341 6.83 -2.02 14.55
N MET A 342 6.04 -3.01 14.96
CA MET A 342 5.44 -3.05 16.31
C MET A 342 6.45 -3.32 17.41
N SER A 343 7.48 -4.12 17.15
CA SER A 343 8.49 -4.48 18.15
C SER A 343 9.26 -3.28 18.73
N LYS A 344 9.36 -2.18 17.97
CA LYS A 344 10.04 -0.94 18.37
C LYS A 344 9.27 -0.10 19.38
N ILE A 345 7.96 -0.33 19.51
CA ILE A 345 7.06 0.48 20.33
C ILE A 345 6.49 -0.33 21.51
N LEU A 346 7.11 -1.44 21.87
CA LEU A 346 6.66 -2.27 22.97
C LEU A 346 6.95 -1.63 24.33
N VAL A 347 5.97 -1.67 25.21
CA VAL A 347 6.03 -1.25 26.62
C VAL A 347 5.52 -2.37 27.52
N MET A 348 5.90 -2.33 28.80
CA MET A 348 5.40 -3.29 29.78
C MET A 348 3.88 -3.17 29.94
N SER A 349 3.17 -4.30 29.90
CA SER A 349 1.73 -4.34 30.15
C SER A 349 1.41 -3.88 31.57
N SER A 350 0.32 -3.13 31.71
CA SER A 350 -0.21 -2.68 33.01
C SER A 350 -1.21 -3.66 33.63
N LEU A 351 -1.45 -4.81 33.00
CA LEU A 351 -2.36 -5.83 33.52
C LEU A 351 -1.78 -6.51 34.79
N HIS A 352 -2.66 -6.81 35.74
CA HIS A 352 -2.33 -7.60 36.93
C HIS A 352 -1.12 -7.05 37.73
N ASP A 353 -0.38 -7.92 38.41
CA ASP A 353 0.73 -7.54 39.30
C ASP A 353 1.98 -7.16 38.48
N PRO A 354 2.44 -5.89 38.53
CA PRO A 354 3.63 -5.45 37.81
C PRO A 354 4.91 -6.20 38.19
N GLY A 355 5.00 -6.77 39.40
CA GLY A 355 6.18 -7.50 39.86
C GLY A 355 6.35 -8.88 39.23
N HIS A 356 5.28 -9.44 38.65
CA HIS A 356 5.27 -10.78 38.07
C HIS A 356 4.81 -10.80 36.61
N ASN A 357 4.29 -9.68 36.09
CA ASN A 357 3.95 -9.51 34.69
C ASN A 357 5.20 -9.20 33.86
N PHE A 358 5.45 -10.01 32.82
CA PHE A 358 6.52 -9.79 31.85
C PHE A 358 6.01 -9.64 30.40
N HIS A 359 4.69 -9.51 30.23
CA HIS A 359 4.04 -9.32 28.95
C HIS A 359 4.30 -7.91 28.41
N LEU A 360 4.67 -7.82 27.13
CA LEU A 360 4.90 -6.57 26.43
C LEU A 360 3.75 -6.29 25.46
N VAL A 361 3.31 -5.04 25.40
CA VAL A 361 2.23 -4.58 24.51
C VAL A 361 2.65 -3.35 23.73
N VAL A 362 1.98 -3.10 22.60
CA VAL A 362 2.21 -1.89 21.81
C VAL A 362 1.80 -0.62 22.57
N ASP A 363 2.68 0.38 22.55
CA ASP A 363 2.40 1.71 23.08
C ASP A 363 1.55 2.51 22.09
N CYS A 364 0.25 2.61 22.39
CA CYS A 364 -0.75 3.30 21.59
C CYS A 364 -0.55 4.83 21.53
N SER A 365 0.38 5.39 22.32
CA SER A 365 0.76 6.81 22.24
C SER A 365 1.81 7.10 21.17
N LYS A 366 2.44 6.06 20.60
CA LYS A 366 3.45 6.24 19.57
C LYS A 366 2.83 6.62 18.24
N ARG A 367 3.57 7.44 17.50
CA ARG A 367 3.23 7.95 16.17
C ARG A 367 2.77 6.86 15.20
N VAL A 368 3.45 5.71 15.20
CA VAL A 368 3.09 4.54 14.38
C VAL A 368 1.62 4.12 14.59
N MET A 369 1.13 4.21 15.83
CA MET A 369 -0.23 3.86 16.20
C MET A 369 -1.20 5.01 15.95
N THR A 370 -0.86 6.23 16.39
CA THR A 370 -1.76 7.39 16.32
C THR A 370 -1.95 7.94 14.90
N GLU A 371 -0.95 7.77 14.02
CA GLU A 371 -1.00 8.20 12.61
C GLU A 371 -1.19 7.02 11.65
N HIS A 372 -1.57 5.84 12.16
CA HIS A 372 -1.90 4.65 11.37
C HIS A 372 -0.81 4.23 10.36
N CYS A 373 0.47 4.44 10.65
CA CYS A 373 1.58 4.11 9.74
C CYS A 373 1.65 2.62 9.33
N TYR A 374 1.05 1.73 10.13
CA TYR A 374 0.99 0.28 9.87
C TYR A 374 -0.13 -0.11 8.88
N TRP A 375 -1.11 0.77 8.67
CA TRP A 375 -2.32 0.47 7.91
C TRP A 375 -2.03 0.00 6.48
N PRO A 376 -1.07 0.57 5.72
CA PRO A 376 -0.77 0.06 4.37
C PRO A 376 -0.37 -1.40 4.34
N LEU A 377 0.44 -1.84 5.30
CA LEU A 377 0.91 -3.22 5.39
C LEU A 377 -0.22 -4.18 5.76
N VAL A 378 -1.10 -3.76 6.67
CA VAL A 378 -2.27 -4.53 7.07
C VAL A 378 -3.27 -4.64 5.91
N SER A 379 -3.51 -3.54 5.19
CA SER A 379 -4.38 -3.50 4.02
C SER A 379 -3.90 -4.46 2.93
N ASP A 380 -2.59 -4.43 2.63
CA ASP A 380 -1.98 -5.34 1.66
C ASP A 380 -2.08 -6.80 2.09
N LEU A 381 -1.79 -7.09 3.36
CA LEU A 381 -1.91 -8.43 3.92
C LEU A 381 -3.35 -8.93 3.78
N ASN A 382 -4.35 -8.11 4.13
CA ASN A 382 -5.76 -8.45 3.95
C ASN A 382 -6.12 -8.73 2.49
N ASN A 383 -5.62 -7.92 1.55
CA ASN A 383 -5.86 -8.12 0.13
C ASN A 383 -5.30 -9.47 -0.34
N VAL A 384 -4.08 -9.81 0.07
CA VAL A 384 -3.45 -11.09 -0.27
C VAL A 384 -4.17 -12.28 0.37
N LEU A 385 -4.59 -12.16 1.64
CA LEU A 385 -5.31 -13.22 2.36
C LEU A 385 -6.76 -13.39 1.90
N SER A 386 -7.32 -12.43 1.17
CA SER A 386 -8.63 -12.59 0.54
C SER A 386 -8.64 -13.71 -0.52
N HIS A 387 -7.47 -14.04 -1.07
CA HIS A 387 -7.30 -15.14 -2.03
C HIS A 387 -7.17 -16.49 -1.29
N ARG A 388 -8.12 -17.40 -1.53
CA ARG A 388 -8.17 -18.71 -0.85
C ARG A 388 -6.85 -19.48 -0.95
N PRO A 389 -6.19 -19.65 -2.12
CA PRO A 389 -4.94 -20.41 -2.20
C PRO A 389 -3.83 -19.84 -1.31
N VAL A 390 -3.79 -18.51 -1.17
CA VAL A 390 -2.76 -17.84 -0.36
C VAL A 390 -3.06 -17.97 1.14
N ALA A 391 -4.32 -17.82 1.55
CA ALA A 391 -4.73 -18.04 2.95
C ALA A 391 -4.49 -19.50 3.40
N LEU A 392 -4.78 -20.48 2.55
CA LEU A 392 -4.49 -21.89 2.85
C LEU A 392 -2.98 -22.14 2.97
N LYS A 393 -2.16 -21.50 2.12
CA LYS A 393 -0.69 -21.55 2.22
C LYS A 393 -0.21 -20.97 3.55
N PHE A 394 -0.75 -19.82 3.96
CA PHE A 394 -0.45 -19.21 5.26
C PHE A 394 -0.72 -20.17 6.42
N MET A 395 -1.91 -20.76 6.46
CA MET A 395 -2.32 -21.66 7.56
C MET A 395 -1.60 -23.02 7.52
N SER A 396 -1.08 -23.41 6.36
CA SER A 396 -0.30 -24.64 6.23
C SER A 396 1.10 -24.51 6.82
N ASP A 397 1.62 -23.29 6.96
CA ASP A 397 2.97 -22.99 7.44
C ASP A 397 2.99 -22.76 8.97
N ASP A 398 3.70 -23.63 9.70
CA ASP A 398 3.83 -23.54 11.16
C ASP A 398 4.56 -22.28 11.62
N HIS A 399 5.52 -21.81 10.82
CA HIS A 399 6.32 -20.65 11.16
C HIS A 399 5.50 -19.36 10.99
N LEU A 400 4.75 -19.22 9.88
CA LEU A 400 3.83 -18.08 9.69
C LEU A 400 2.78 -18.02 10.79
N ILE A 401 2.12 -19.13 11.12
CA ILE A 401 1.13 -19.18 12.21
C ILE A 401 1.77 -18.72 13.53
N LYS A 402 2.95 -19.24 13.87
CA LYS A 402 3.65 -18.88 15.11
C LYS A 402 3.98 -17.38 15.14
N MET A 403 4.50 -16.84 14.03
CA MET A 403 4.81 -15.41 13.94
C MET A 403 3.56 -14.55 14.06
N TRP A 404 2.48 -14.96 13.41
CA TRP A 404 1.21 -14.23 13.41
C TRP A 404 0.60 -14.15 14.80
N PHE A 405 0.51 -15.28 15.52
CA PHE A 405 0.04 -15.26 16.91
C PHE A 405 1.00 -14.51 17.84
N GLY A 406 2.31 -14.53 17.57
CA GLY A 406 3.28 -13.69 18.27
C GLY A 406 3.08 -12.19 18.01
N PHE A 407 2.68 -11.81 16.79
CA PHE A 407 2.30 -10.44 16.43
C PHE A 407 1.00 -10.03 17.14
N LEU A 408 -0.06 -10.85 17.10
CA LEU A 408 -1.32 -10.58 17.79
C LEU A 408 -1.12 -10.42 19.31
N ALA A 409 -0.21 -11.19 19.91
CA ALA A 409 0.10 -11.06 21.33
C ALA A 409 0.61 -9.66 21.72
N MET A 410 1.23 -8.91 20.81
CA MET A 410 1.67 -7.53 21.06
C MET A 410 0.50 -6.56 21.26
N PHE A 411 -0.70 -6.89 20.75
CA PHE A 411 -1.92 -6.09 20.92
C PHE A 411 -2.78 -6.61 22.08
N GLN A 412 -2.58 -7.85 22.51
CA GLN A 412 -3.37 -8.48 23.56
C GLN A 412 -3.13 -7.79 24.92
N GLY A 413 -4.15 -7.07 25.40
CA GLY A 413 -4.08 -6.30 26.65
C GLY A 413 -3.45 -4.91 26.50
N MET A 414 -3.38 -4.36 25.28
CA MET A 414 -2.94 -2.97 25.06
C MET A 414 -3.97 -1.95 25.59
N ASN A 415 -3.50 -0.75 25.94
CA ASN A 415 -4.31 0.41 26.33
C ASN A 415 -5.46 0.07 27.33
N VAL A 416 -5.12 -0.57 28.44
CA VAL A 416 -6.10 -0.89 29.50
C VAL A 416 -6.67 0.39 30.10
N ASN A 417 -7.99 0.55 30.04
CA ASN A 417 -8.66 1.73 30.57
C ASN A 417 -8.91 1.61 32.08
N GLN A 418 -8.63 2.68 32.82
CA GLN A 418 -9.02 2.81 34.22
C GLN A 418 -10.37 3.50 34.33
N ARG A 419 -11.27 2.93 35.14
CA ARG A 419 -12.60 3.50 35.35
C ARG A 419 -12.52 4.75 36.23
N GLU A 420 -12.84 5.91 35.66
CA GLU A 420 -13.07 7.13 36.44
C GLU A 420 -14.42 7.04 37.20
N THR A 421 -14.42 7.45 38.47
CA THR A 421 -15.59 7.33 39.36
C THR A 421 -16.08 8.65 39.93
N LYS A 422 -15.29 9.73 39.80
CA LYS A 422 -15.56 11.03 40.39
C LYS A 422 -15.99 12.07 39.38
N GLU A 423 -15.27 12.18 38.27
CA GLU A 423 -15.49 13.22 37.26
C GLU A 423 -15.95 12.65 35.92
N HIS A 424 -16.73 13.43 35.18
CA HIS A 424 -17.14 13.06 33.84
C HIS A 424 -15.99 13.30 32.85
N ILE A 425 -15.60 12.24 32.14
CA ILE A 425 -14.64 12.31 31.03
C ILE A 425 -15.33 12.98 29.84
N LYS A 426 -14.89 14.20 29.49
CA LYS A 426 -15.49 14.99 28.40
C LYS A 426 -15.05 14.54 27.01
N TYR A 427 -13.84 13.99 26.88
CA TYR A 427 -13.25 13.55 25.62
C TYR A 427 -12.42 12.30 25.85
N GLU A 428 -12.56 11.33 24.95
CA GLU A 428 -11.71 10.13 24.94
C GLU A 428 -10.29 10.49 24.47
N PRO A 429 -9.24 9.86 25.01
CA PRO A 429 -7.88 10.11 24.58
C PRO A 429 -7.63 9.53 23.19
N ASN A 430 -6.75 10.16 22.40
CA ASN A 430 -6.37 9.65 21.07
C ASN A 430 -5.82 8.21 21.11
N THR A 431 -5.21 7.81 22.23
CA THR A 431 -4.71 6.43 22.43
C THR A 431 -5.84 5.40 22.46
N TYR A 432 -7.05 5.79 22.89
CA TYR A 432 -8.23 4.92 22.86
C TYR A 432 -8.63 4.62 21.41
N PHE A 433 -8.71 5.65 20.57
CA PHE A 433 -9.03 5.49 19.15
C PHE A 433 -7.97 4.67 18.42
N ALA A 434 -6.68 4.93 18.69
CA ALA A 434 -5.57 4.18 18.11
C ALA A 434 -5.62 2.69 18.50
N ALA A 435 -5.89 2.39 19.78
CA ALA A 435 -6.01 1.00 20.26
C ALA A 435 -7.21 0.30 19.64
N PHE A 436 -8.38 0.92 19.65
CA PHE A 436 -9.59 0.34 19.06
C PHE A 436 -9.42 0.06 17.56
N SER A 437 -8.86 1.03 16.82
CA SER A 437 -8.60 0.86 15.39
C SER A 437 -7.59 -0.25 15.13
N ALA A 438 -6.52 -0.34 15.93
CA ALA A 438 -5.51 -1.39 15.76
C ALA A 438 -6.05 -2.79 16.09
N GLU A 439 -6.94 -2.94 17.08
CA GLU A 439 -7.62 -4.21 17.35
C GLU A 439 -8.44 -4.65 16.14
N LEU A 440 -9.24 -3.74 15.60
CA LEU A 440 -10.10 -4.05 14.46
C LEU A 440 -9.28 -4.30 13.19
N GLU A 441 -8.37 -3.38 12.86
CA GLU A 441 -7.62 -3.36 11.60
C GLU A 441 -6.45 -4.32 11.58
N ALA A 442 -5.57 -4.27 12.57
CA ALA A 442 -4.34 -5.07 12.57
C ALA A 442 -4.55 -6.49 13.11
N SER A 443 -5.61 -6.73 13.90
CA SER A 443 -5.87 -8.04 14.52
C SER A 443 -7.10 -8.74 13.95
N ALA A 444 -8.30 -8.17 14.13
CA ALA A 444 -9.56 -8.85 13.81
C ALA A 444 -9.77 -9.07 12.31
N TYR A 445 -9.58 -8.05 11.47
CA TYR A 445 -9.79 -8.19 10.02
C TYR A 445 -8.85 -9.22 9.36
N PRO A 446 -7.53 -9.23 9.60
CA PRO A 446 -6.65 -10.24 9.00
C PRO A 446 -6.94 -11.64 9.54
N MET A 447 -7.30 -11.76 10.82
CA MET A 447 -7.78 -13.04 11.36
C MET A 447 -9.04 -13.52 10.65
N TRP A 448 -10.02 -12.64 10.40
CA TRP A 448 -11.22 -12.97 9.66
C TRP A 448 -10.92 -13.34 8.20
N ALA A 449 -10.04 -12.58 7.53
CA ALA A 449 -9.58 -12.86 6.18
C ALA A 449 -8.94 -14.25 6.07
N LEU A 450 -8.23 -14.71 7.11
CA LEU A 450 -7.69 -16.07 7.19
C LEU A 450 -8.79 -17.13 7.41
N VAL A 451 -9.54 -17.01 8.51
CA VAL A 451 -10.42 -18.10 8.97
C VAL A 451 -11.70 -18.22 8.17
N SER A 452 -12.10 -17.17 7.44
CA SER A 452 -13.28 -17.21 6.56
C SER A 452 -13.17 -18.23 5.43
N HIS A 453 -11.95 -18.70 5.11
CA HIS A 453 -11.73 -19.78 4.13
C HIS A 453 -11.92 -21.19 4.71
N LEU A 454 -12.06 -21.35 6.03
CA LEU A 454 -12.19 -22.64 6.70
C LEU A 454 -13.66 -23.11 6.73
N THR A 455 -14.19 -23.46 5.56
CA THR A 455 -15.63 -23.62 5.32
C THR A 455 -16.15 -25.05 5.31
N ASP A 456 -15.26 -26.04 5.22
CA ASP A 456 -15.62 -27.41 4.88
C ASP A 456 -14.67 -28.46 5.49
N ALA A 457 -15.01 -29.73 5.32
CA ALA A 457 -14.26 -30.86 5.86
C ALA A 457 -12.83 -30.97 5.30
N GLU A 458 -12.55 -30.46 4.09
CA GLU A 458 -11.21 -30.49 3.50
C GLU A 458 -10.26 -29.57 4.27
N THR A 459 -10.78 -28.46 4.80
CA THR A 459 -10.01 -27.49 5.61
C THR A 459 -9.89 -27.85 7.09
N ALA A 460 -10.56 -28.90 7.57
CA ALA A 460 -10.58 -29.29 8.99
C ALA A 460 -9.18 -29.48 9.62
N PRO A 461 -8.16 -30.04 8.94
CA PRO A 461 -6.80 -30.11 9.49
C PRO A 461 -6.20 -28.73 9.77
N LEU A 462 -6.44 -27.75 8.89
CA LEU A 462 -5.96 -26.37 9.06
C LEU A 462 -6.71 -25.67 10.19
N THR A 463 -8.03 -25.88 10.30
CA THR A 463 -8.83 -25.38 11.43
C THR A 463 -8.25 -25.86 12.76
N ARG A 464 -7.96 -27.16 12.89
CA ARG A 464 -7.34 -27.72 14.10
C ARG A 464 -5.99 -27.07 14.38
N LYS A 465 -5.18 -26.86 13.34
CA LYS A 465 -3.84 -26.25 13.45
C LYS A 465 -3.92 -24.82 13.98
N VAL A 466 -4.77 -23.98 13.39
CA VAL A 466 -4.99 -22.57 13.81
C VAL A 466 -5.51 -22.51 15.25
N LEU A 467 -6.51 -23.32 15.61
CA LEU A 467 -7.05 -23.37 16.97
C LEU A 467 -6.00 -23.82 17.99
N THR A 468 -5.19 -24.83 17.65
CA THR A 468 -4.11 -25.32 18.53
C THR A 468 -3.08 -24.23 18.78
N ALA A 469 -2.68 -23.49 17.74
CA ALA A 469 -1.75 -22.38 17.87
C ALA A 469 -2.34 -21.22 18.70
N CYS A 470 -3.62 -20.89 18.48
CA CYS A 470 -4.35 -19.89 19.25
C CYS A 470 -4.37 -20.26 20.75
N LEU A 471 -4.78 -21.48 21.09
CA LEU A 471 -4.82 -21.96 22.47
C LEU A 471 -3.44 -21.95 23.13
N LYS A 472 -2.40 -22.36 22.39
CA LYS A 472 -1.03 -22.31 22.86
C LYS A 472 -0.60 -20.88 23.18
N GLN A 473 -0.87 -19.93 22.27
CA GLN A 473 -0.51 -18.53 22.48
C GLN A 473 -1.30 -17.90 23.63
N LEU A 474 -2.60 -18.22 23.75
CA LEU A 474 -3.44 -17.77 24.85
C LEU A 474 -2.90 -18.25 26.20
N LYS A 475 -2.51 -19.53 26.29
CA LYS A 475 -1.88 -20.07 27.49
C LYS A 475 -0.59 -19.33 27.84
N THR A 476 0.30 -19.12 26.86
CA THR A 476 1.54 -18.35 27.06
C THR A 476 1.27 -16.92 27.52
N TRP A 477 0.23 -16.27 26.99
CA TRP A 477 -0.16 -14.93 27.43
C TRP A 477 -0.69 -14.91 28.87
N LEU A 478 -1.56 -15.87 29.25
CA LEU A 478 -2.05 -16.01 30.62
C LEU A 478 -0.89 -16.22 31.62
N GLU A 479 0.09 -17.03 31.25
CA GLU A 479 1.32 -17.18 32.04
C GLU A 479 2.11 -15.87 32.12
N ALA A 480 2.22 -15.12 31.01
CA ALA A 480 2.99 -13.87 30.93
C ALA A 480 2.43 -12.73 31.79
N ILE A 481 1.11 -12.67 31.94
CA ILE A 481 0.45 -11.69 32.82
C ILE A 481 0.31 -12.20 34.27
N ASN A 482 0.97 -13.30 34.61
CA ASN A 482 0.89 -13.98 35.90
C ASN A 482 -0.55 -14.34 36.32
N PHE A 483 -1.36 -14.82 35.38
CA PHE A 483 -2.70 -15.32 35.64
C PHE A 483 -2.64 -16.76 36.20
N ALA A 484 -2.13 -16.91 37.43
CA ALA A 484 -2.06 -18.19 38.13
C ALA A 484 -3.36 -18.52 38.89
N SER A 485 -3.64 -19.82 39.04
CA SER A 485 -4.92 -20.48 39.37
C SER A 485 -5.64 -20.11 40.67
N LEU A 486 -5.19 -19.14 41.47
CA LEU A 486 -5.91 -18.72 42.68
C LEU A 486 -7.28 -18.06 42.40
N ASN A 487 -7.60 -17.78 41.13
CA ASN A 487 -8.90 -17.27 40.67
C ASN A 487 -9.60 -18.14 39.60
N MET A 488 -9.17 -19.38 39.33
CA MET A 488 -9.64 -20.19 38.18
C MET A 488 -10.38 -21.51 38.52
N VAL A 489 -10.92 -21.70 39.74
CA VAL A 489 -11.59 -22.97 40.11
C VAL A 489 -12.97 -23.17 39.45
N SER A 490 -13.33 -22.49 38.35
CA SER A 490 -14.68 -22.67 37.78
C SER A 490 -14.89 -22.51 36.28
N LEU A 491 -13.88 -22.26 35.44
CA LEU A 491 -14.14 -21.85 34.05
C LEU A 491 -13.54 -22.69 32.92
N ILE A 492 -12.82 -23.78 33.20
CA ILE A 492 -12.29 -24.65 32.14
C ILE A 492 -12.51 -26.12 32.49
N GLU A 493 -13.79 -26.50 32.56
CA GLU A 493 -14.25 -27.84 32.16
C GLU A 493 -15.24 -27.62 31.01
N ILE A 494 -14.75 -27.68 29.76
CA ILE A 494 -15.55 -27.83 28.55
C ILE A 494 -14.95 -28.98 27.73
#